data_AF-A0A6A4MA70-F1
#
_entry.id   AF-A0A6A4MA70-F1
#
_cell.length_a   1.000
_cell.length_b   1.000
_cell.length_c   1.000
_cell.angle_alpha   90.00
_cell.angle_beta   90.00
_cell.angle_gamma   90.00
#
_symmetry.space_group_name_H-M   'P 1'
#
loop_
_entity.id
_entity.type
_entity.pdbx_description
1 polymer ?
#
loop_
_entity_poly.entity_id
_entity_poly.type
_entity_poly.pdbx_seq_one_letter_code
_entity_poly.pdbx_strand_id
1 'polypeptide(L)'
;DGDGPMARSMEKPKTLDDVTDKSKPWKVAETQCQLVVMPDSTDEAHKVARLLYRNGCEVLALGCNGALRLWRRYLKATANVVPQQWKPASGLAMTNDVTGVNLEKAVPCMALLKNYNNIISACGGKVSLFNIETFKVCLQMTTWPILMSTAVMKD
;
A
#
# COMPACT_ATOMS: atom_id res chain seq x y z
N ASP A 1 28.97 -65.10 -13.52
CA ASP A 1 28.21 -63.96 -14.08
C ASP A 1 26.91 -63.76 -13.33
N GLY A 2 26.77 -62.61 -12.66
CA GLY A 2 25.63 -62.28 -11.83
C GLY A 2 25.98 -61.15 -10.87
N ASP A 3 25.75 -59.92 -11.31
CA ASP A 3 26.02 -58.65 -10.65
C ASP A 3 25.25 -58.50 -9.31
N GLY A 4 25.86 -57.79 -8.35
CA GLY A 4 25.59 -57.87 -6.91
C GLY A 4 24.47 -56.97 -6.34
N PRO A 5 24.37 -56.87 -5.00
CA PRO A 5 23.72 -55.72 -4.37
C PRO A 5 24.55 -55.03 -3.28
N MET A 6 24.26 -53.73 -3.11
CA MET A 6 24.80 -52.78 -2.14
C MET A 6 24.61 -53.17 -0.66
N ALA A 7 25.60 -52.83 0.18
CA ALA A 7 25.36 -52.43 1.57
C ALA A 7 26.48 -51.52 2.15
N ARG A 8 26.08 -50.27 2.44
CA ARG A 8 26.40 -49.42 3.62
C ARG A 8 27.85 -49.29 4.13
N SER A 9 28.35 -48.05 4.16
CA SER A 9 29.19 -47.58 5.27
C SER A 9 28.88 -46.12 5.61
N MET A 10 28.77 -45.83 6.90
CA MET A 10 28.58 -44.51 7.50
C MET A 10 29.90 -43.73 7.52
N GLU A 11 29.87 -42.45 7.18
CA GLU A 11 30.81 -41.48 7.76
C GLU A 11 30.03 -40.27 8.31
N LYS A 12 30.41 -39.88 9.52
CA LYS A 12 29.81 -38.86 10.39
C LYS A 12 30.46 -37.48 10.12
N PRO A 13 29.97 -36.37 10.72
CA PRO A 13 29.80 -35.08 10.06
C PRO A 13 31.02 -34.16 10.23
N LYS A 14 31.30 -33.31 9.25
CA LYS A 14 32.19 -32.15 9.43
C LYS A 14 31.54 -30.91 8.84
N THR A 15 31.08 -30.08 9.77
CA THR A 15 30.76 -28.65 9.66
C THR A 15 31.93 -27.86 9.07
N LEU A 16 31.57 -26.74 8.43
CA LEU A 16 31.96 -25.38 8.84
C LEU A 16 32.40 -24.52 7.64
N ASP A 17 31.56 -23.52 7.40
CA ASP A 17 31.81 -22.17 6.89
C ASP A 17 32.08 -21.88 5.41
N ASP A 18 31.36 -20.81 5.03
CA ASP A 18 31.60 -19.87 3.93
C ASP A 18 30.91 -20.15 2.60
N VAL A 19 29.58 -20.15 2.60
CA VAL A 19 28.85 -19.50 1.51
C VAL A 19 28.56 -18.09 1.97
N THR A 20 29.53 -17.19 1.76
CA THR A 20 29.33 -15.76 1.88
C THR A 20 28.09 -15.37 1.07
N ASP A 21 26.99 -15.04 1.76
CA ASP A 21 25.84 -14.37 1.16
C ASP A 21 26.31 -12.98 0.72
N LYS A 22 26.86 -12.91 -0.49
CA LYS A 22 27.12 -11.64 -1.18
C LYS A 22 25.85 -11.20 -1.89
N SER A 23 24.77 -11.01 -1.13
CA SER A 23 23.73 -10.08 -1.53
C SER A 23 24.34 -8.68 -1.51
N LYS A 24 25.04 -8.32 -2.60
CA LYS A 24 25.44 -6.94 -2.85
C LYS A 24 24.18 -6.09 -2.65
N PRO A 25 24.18 -5.09 -1.75
CA PRO A 25 23.08 -4.15 -1.70
C PRO A 25 22.96 -3.57 -3.10
N TRP A 26 21.79 -3.70 -3.72
CA TRP A 26 21.49 -3.04 -4.98
C TRP A 26 21.70 -1.55 -4.73
N LYS A 27 22.84 -1.02 -5.16
CA LYS A 27 23.15 0.41 -5.06
C LYS A 27 22.15 1.09 -5.98
N VAL A 28 21.05 1.55 -5.42
CA VAL A 28 20.22 2.57 -6.03
C VAL A 28 21.16 3.75 -6.22
N ALA A 29 21.62 3.99 -7.44
CA ALA A 29 22.23 5.26 -7.77
C ALA A 29 21.21 6.32 -7.33
N GLU A 30 21.62 7.26 -6.48
CA GLU A 30 20.78 8.40 -6.08
C GLU A 30 20.45 9.18 -7.34
N THR A 31 19.42 8.73 -8.06
CA THR A 31 18.85 9.43 -9.18
C THR A 31 18.08 10.62 -8.63
N GLN A 32 17.93 11.65 -9.46
CA GLN A 32 17.22 12.87 -9.11
C GLN A 32 15.84 12.48 -8.54
N CYS A 33 15.67 12.60 -7.23
CA CYS A 33 14.45 12.24 -6.51
C CYS A 33 13.98 13.47 -5.75
N GLN A 34 12.67 13.63 -5.64
CA GLN A 34 12.06 14.71 -4.89
C GLN A 34 11.27 14.14 -3.72
N LEU A 35 11.58 14.61 -2.52
CA LEU A 35 10.82 14.30 -1.32
C LEU A 35 9.58 15.17 -1.28
N VAL A 36 8.43 14.56 -1.07
CA VAL A 36 7.18 15.27 -0.73
C VAL A 36 6.80 14.86 0.66
N VAL A 37 6.74 15.85 1.55
CA VAL A 37 6.26 15.66 2.92
C VAL A 37 4.79 16.07 2.94
N MET A 38 3.98 15.29 3.66
CA MET A 38 2.59 15.65 3.92
C MET A 38 2.57 16.93 4.78
N PRO A 39 1.68 17.91 4.51
CA PRO A 39 1.64 19.15 5.29
C PRO A 39 1.65 18.84 6.79
N ASP A 40 2.73 19.29 7.42
CA ASP A 40 3.25 18.74 8.66
C ASP A 40 2.34 19.01 9.85
N SER A 41 1.91 17.94 10.51
CA SER A 41 1.81 17.95 11.95
C SER A 41 2.52 16.70 12.45
N THR A 42 3.25 16.81 13.56
CA THR A 42 3.97 15.71 14.20
C THR A 42 3.03 14.68 14.85
N ASP A 43 1.72 14.85 14.68
CA ASP A 43 0.68 13.99 15.19
C ASP A 43 0.67 12.64 14.43
N GLU A 44 0.66 11.55 15.19
CA GLU A 44 0.54 10.17 14.69
C GLU A 44 -0.67 10.00 13.76
N ALA A 45 -1.74 10.77 13.97
CA ALA A 45 -2.92 10.77 13.11
C ALA A 45 -2.62 11.25 11.67
N HIS A 46 -1.53 11.99 11.44
CA HIS A 46 -1.16 12.54 10.14
C HIS A 46 -0.16 11.69 9.35
N LYS A 47 0.32 10.58 9.94
CA LYS A 47 1.19 9.62 9.25
C LYS A 47 0.47 8.90 8.11
N VAL A 48 1.25 8.52 7.10
CA VAL A 48 0.77 7.68 6.01
C VAL A 48 0.81 6.21 6.45
N ALA A 49 -0.34 5.54 6.41
CA ALA A 49 -0.48 4.14 6.80
C ALA A 49 -0.36 3.18 5.62
N ARG A 50 -0.87 3.56 4.44
CA ARG A 50 -0.86 2.75 3.22
C ARG A 50 -0.65 3.62 1.99
N LEU A 51 0.09 3.10 1.01
CA LEU A 51 0.27 3.69 -0.31
C LEU A 51 -0.27 2.72 -1.37
N LEU A 52 -0.85 3.27 -2.43
CA LEU A 52 -1.31 2.51 -3.59
C LEU A 52 -0.90 3.21 -4.87
N TYR A 53 -0.28 2.46 -5.78
CA TYR A 53 0.12 2.94 -7.09
C TYR A 53 -0.90 2.53 -8.15
N ARG A 54 -1.30 3.48 -9.00
CA ARG A 54 -2.30 3.27 -10.06
C ARG A 54 -1.79 3.85 -11.38
N ASN A 55 -2.07 3.15 -12.47
CA ASN A 55 -1.86 3.63 -13.86
C ASN A 55 -0.45 4.13 -14.22
N GLY A 56 0.59 3.84 -13.45
CA GLY A 56 1.95 4.26 -13.79
C GLY A 56 2.26 5.73 -13.53
N CYS A 57 1.32 6.51 -12.99
CA CYS A 57 1.51 7.94 -12.74
C CYS A 57 0.69 8.50 -11.57
N GLU A 58 0.01 7.64 -10.82
CA GLU A 58 -0.87 8.03 -9.73
C GLU A 58 -0.48 7.33 -8.43
N VAL A 59 -0.37 8.10 -7.36
CA VAL A 59 -0.12 7.61 -6.01
C VAL A 59 -1.28 8.03 -5.13
N LEU A 60 -1.91 7.06 -4.48
CA LEU A 60 -2.87 7.29 -3.40
C LEU A 60 -2.20 7.02 -2.06
N ALA A 61 -2.40 7.90 -1.10
CA ALA A 61 -1.97 7.71 0.29
C ALA A 61 -3.18 7.73 1.23
N LEU A 62 -3.31 6.69 2.05
CA LEU A 62 -4.24 6.63 3.17
C LEU A 62 -3.49 6.99 4.45
N GLY A 63 -3.94 8.06 5.12
CA GLY A 63 -3.43 8.48 6.42
C GLY A 63 -4.07 7.73 7.59
N CYS A 64 -3.41 7.74 8.75
CA CYS A 64 -3.93 7.20 10.00
C CYS A 64 -5.23 7.89 10.45
N ASN A 65 -5.46 9.15 10.09
CA ASN A 65 -6.71 9.87 10.30
C ASN A 65 -7.83 9.51 9.32
N GLY A 66 -7.62 8.51 8.45
CA GLY A 66 -8.61 8.08 7.46
C GLY A 66 -8.71 8.98 6.22
N ALA A 67 -7.88 10.02 6.08
CA ALA A 67 -7.83 10.87 4.89
C ALA A 67 -7.11 10.16 3.74
N LEU A 68 -7.68 10.24 2.54
CA LEU A 68 -7.07 9.79 1.31
C LEU A 68 -6.64 10.97 0.45
N ARG A 69 -5.40 10.91 -0.04
CA ARG A 69 -4.83 11.92 -0.92
C ARG A 69 -4.33 11.27 -2.19
N LEU A 70 -4.55 11.95 -3.31
CA LEU A 70 -4.11 11.51 -4.63
C LEU A 70 -3.05 12.48 -5.14
N TRP A 71 -1.95 11.95 -5.67
CA TRP A 71 -1.01 12.69 -6.51
C TRP A 71 -1.09 12.09 -7.90
N ARG A 72 -1.31 12.93 -8.90
CA ARG A 72 -1.34 12.53 -10.31
C ARG A 72 -0.23 13.29 -11.03
N ARG A 73 0.56 12.56 -11.80
CA ARG A 73 1.57 13.13 -12.68
C ARG A 73 1.03 13.17 -14.11
N TYR A 74 0.94 14.37 -14.69
CA TYR A 74 0.42 14.57 -16.05
C TYR A 74 1.47 14.43 -17.16
N LEU A 75 2.77 14.47 -16.81
CA LEU A 75 3.90 14.45 -17.75
C LEU A 75 4.94 13.42 -17.35
N LYS A 76 5.95 13.20 -18.20
CA LYS A 76 7.05 12.25 -17.97
C LYS A 76 7.78 12.50 -16.64
N ALA A 77 8.05 11.39 -15.93
CA ALA A 77 9.05 11.07 -14.89
C ALA A 77 10.18 12.01 -14.37
N THR A 78 10.21 13.33 -14.57
CA THR A 78 11.28 14.22 -14.09
C THR A 78 11.24 14.55 -12.59
N ALA A 79 12.43 14.71 -12.00
CA ALA A 79 12.66 15.09 -10.60
C ALA A 79 12.53 16.60 -10.32
N ASN A 80 12.50 17.40 -11.39
CA ASN A 80 12.46 18.87 -11.31
C ASN A 80 11.04 19.41 -11.08
N VAL A 81 10.02 18.54 -11.09
CA VAL A 81 8.61 18.93 -10.98
C VAL A 81 8.03 18.34 -9.70
N VAL A 82 7.69 19.22 -8.76
CA VAL A 82 7.04 18.86 -7.49
C VAL A 82 5.76 18.09 -7.78
N PRO A 83 5.60 16.85 -7.28
CA PRO A 83 4.33 16.14 -7.35
C PRO A 83 3.23 16.99 -6.73
N GLN A 84 2.24 17.37 -7.53
CA GLN A 84 1.10 18.14 -7.05
C GLN A 84 0.02 17.22 -6.54
N GLN A 85 -0.52 17.53 -5.36
CA GLN A 85 -1.69 16.82 -4.86
C GLN A 85 -2.87 17.17 -5.75
N TRP A 86 -3.49 16.15 -6.31
CA TRP A 86 -4.69 16.28 -7.11
C TRP A 86 -5.92 16.43 -6.21
N LYS A 87 -6.81 17.35 -6.60
CA LYS A 87 -8.12 17.56 -5.99
C LYS A 87 -9.16 17.83 -7.08
N PRO A 88 -10.41 17.39 -6.91
CA PRO A 88 -11.46 17.74 -7.85
C PRO A 88 -11.83 19.23 -7.75
N ALA A 89 -12.37 19.78 -8.84
CA ALA A 89 -12.85 21.18 -8.87
C ALA A 89 -13.97 21.45 -7.85
N SER A 90 -14.67 20.40 -7.38
CA SER A 90 -15.67 20.49 -6.31
C SER A 90 -15.09 20.84 -4.94
N GLY A 91 -13.76 20.77 -4.77
CA GLY A 91 -13.11 20.97 -3.47
C GLY A 91 -13.34 19.85 -2.46
N LEU A 92 -14.04 18.78 -2.86
CA LEU A 92 -14.33 17.65 -1.97
C LEU A 92 -13.04 16.95 -1.55
N ALA A 93 -12.98 16.51 -0.29
CA ALA A 93 -11.93 15.67 0.25
C ALA A 93 -12.39 14.21 0.30
N MET A 94 -11.47 13.28 0.00
CA MET A 94 -11.72 11.85 0.14
C MET A 94 -11.30 11.44 1.57
N THR A 95 -12.25 11.19 2.47
CA THR A 95 -11.94 10.93 3.89
C THR A 95 -12.94 9.95 4.47
N ASN A 96 -12.43 8.93 5.17
CA ASN A 96 -13.27 7.97 5.88
C ASN A 96 -13.93 8.62 7.09
N ASP A 97 -15.15 8.18 7.41
CA ASP A 97 -15.81 8.54 8.66
C ASP A 97 -15.12 7.82 9.82
N VAL A 98 -14.36 8.59 10.60
CA VAL A 98 -13.63 8.12 11.79
C VAL A 98 -14.30 8.56 13.09
N THR A 99 -15.57 8.99 13.03
CA THR A 99 -16.32 9.42 14.22
C THR A 99 -16.43 8.26 15.21
N GLY A 100 -15.95 8.45 16.44
CA GLY A 100 -15.95 7.42 17.48
C GLY A 100 -14.89 6.34 17.32
N VAL A 101 -13.98 6.45 16.36
CA VAL A 101 -12.86 5.51 16.19
C VAL A 101 -11.68 5.93 17.07
N ASN A 102 -11.10 4.97 17.78
CA ASN A 102 -9.78 5.16 18.39
C ASN A 102 -8.70 4.97 17.32
N LEU A 103 -8.17 6.08 16.80
CA LEU A 103 -7.19 6.09 15.71
C LEU A 103 -5.85 5.44 16.07
N GLU A 104 -5.46 5.40 17.35
CA GLU A 104 -4.21 4.77 17.79
C GLU A 104 -4.25 3.24 17.67
N LYS A 105 -5.46 2.65 17.74
CA LYS A 105 -5.69 1.20 17.62
C LYS A 105 -6.21 0.80 16.25
N ALA A 106 -6.62 1.76 15.43
CA ALA A 106 -7.13 1.50 14.11
C ALA A 106 -6.01 1.02 13.18
N VAL A 107 -6.31 0.05 12.32
CA VAL A 107 -5.42 -0.36 11.23
C VAL A 107 -6.05 0.10 9.92
N PRO A 108 -5.57 1.20 9.32
CA PRO A 108 -6.10 1.66 8.06
C PRO A 108 -5.77 0.69 6.92
N CYS A 109 -6.74 0.40 6.08
CA CYS A 109 -6.57 -0.44 4.90
C CYS A 109 -7.26 0.18 3.68
N MET A 110 -6.76 -0.15 2.50
CA MET A 110 -7.36 0.25 1.24
C MET A 110 -7.09 -0.78 0.14
N ALA A 111 -8.03 -0.87 -0.80
CA ALA A 111 -7.92 -1.71 -1.98
C ALA A 111 -8.48 -0.97 -3.21
N LEU A 112 -7.81 -1.14 -4.35
CA LEU A 112 -8.28 -0.65 -5.64
C LEU A 112 -9.23 -1.66 -6.28
N LEU A 113 -10.37 -1.20 -6.79
CA LEU A 113 -11.30 -2.07 -7.51
C LEU A 113 -10.80 -2.37 -8.92
N LYS A 114 -11.31 -3.46 -9.51
CA LYS A 114 -10.97 -3.91 -10.87
C LYS A 114 -11.28 -2.88 -11.96
N ASN A 115 -12.22 -1.98 -11.72
CA ASN A 115 -12.53 -0.89 -12.67
C ASN A 115 -11.51 0.25 -12.62
N TYR A 116 -10.53 0.18 -11.70
CA TYR A 116 -9.52 1.18 -11.40
C TYR A 116 -10.07 2.56 -11.02
N ASN A 117 -11.38 2.82 -11.07
CA ASN A 117 -11.96 4.14 -10.84
C ASN A 117 -12.47 4.33 -9.41
N ASN A 118 -12.50 3.24 -8.64
CA ASN A 118 -12.96 3.23 -7.28
C ASN A 118 -11.97 2.56 -6.35
N ILE A 119 -11.96 3.02 -5.11
CA ILE A 119 -11.25 2.35 -4.01
C ILE A 119 -12.23 2.01 -2.91
N ILE A 120 -11.95 0.94 -2.19
CA ILE A 120 -12.53 0.67 -0.89
C ILE A 120 -11.48 0.98 0.16
N SER A 121 -11.86 1.68 1.23
CA SER A 121 -10.96 1.94 2.37
C SER A 121 -11.70 1.86 3.69
N ALA A 122 -10.94 1.59 4.75
CA ALA A 122 -11.42 1.63 6.12
C ALA A 122 -10.32 2.18 7.05
N CYS A 123 -10.74 2.77 8.16
CA CYS A 123 -9.85 3.21 9.24
C CYS A 123 -10.52 2.90 10.58
N GLY A 124 -10.53 1.63 10.98
CA GLY A 124 -11.05 1.16 12.28
C GLY A 124 -12.57 1.17 12.48
N GLY A 125 -13.33 1.86 11.62
CA GLY A 125 -14.79 1.96 11.68
C GLY A 125 -15.48 1.44 10.42
N LYS A 126 -16.29 2.30 9.82
CA LYS A 126 -17.06 1.99 8.61
C LYS A 126 -16.15 1.80 7.41
N VAL A 127 -16.59 0.99 6.46
CA VAL A 127 -15.91 0.81 5.17
C VAL A 127 -16.56 1.74 4.15
N SER A 128 -15.75 2.47 3.40
CA SER A 128 -16.23 3.40 2.38
C SER A 128 -15.73 3.02 0.99
N LEU A 129 -16.61 3.06 0.01
CA LEU A 129 -16.31 3.00 -1.41
C LEU A 129 -16.24 4.44 -1.95
N PHE A 130 -15.09 4.85 -2.46
CA PHE A 130 -14.91 6.17 -3.07
C PHE A 130 -14.77 6.07 -4.58
N ASN A 131 -15.25 7.10 -5.28
CA ASN A 131 -14.87 7.36 -6.67
C ASN A 131 -13.61 8.25 -6.68
N ILE A 132 -12.54 7.77 -7.32
CA ILE A 132 -11.23 8.42 -7.32
C ILE A 132 -11.23 9.72 -8.13
N GLU A 133 -12.04 9.79 -9.18
CA GLU A 133 -12.10 10.97 -10.07
C GLU A 133 -12.99 12.09 -9.51
N THR A 134 -13.86 11.82 -8.55
CA THR A 134 -14.79 12.83 -8.00
C THR A 134 -14.66 13.03 -6.50
N PHE A 135 -13.92 12.15 -5.83
CA PHE A 135 -13.76 12.04 -4.38
C PHE A 135 -15.07 11.76 -3.63
N LYS A 136 -16.16 11.43 -4.33
CA LYS A 136 -17.45 11.13 -3.72
C LYS A 136 -17.46 9.75 -3.07
N VAL A 137 -18.08 9.65 -1.90
CA VAL A 137 -18.49 8.37 -1.32
C VAL A 137 -19.63 7.82 -2.17
N CYS A 138 -19.44 6.64 -2.75
CA CYS A 138 -20.47 5.93 -3.49
C CYS A 138 -21.30 5.03 -2.57
N LEU A 139 -20.68 4.44 -1.56
CA LEU A 139 -21.32 3.55 -0.60
C LEU A 139 -20.56 3.60 0.71
N GLN A 140 -21.29 3.58 1.82
CA GLN A 140 -20.73 3.45 3.17
C GLN A 140 -21.36 2.24 3.84
N MET A 141 -20.53 1.31 4.28
CA MET A 141 -20.96 0.03 4.84
C MET A 141 -20.79 0.09 6.36
N THR A 142 -21.90 -0.05 7.07
CA THR A 142 -21.98 0.01 8.53
C THR A 142 -22.13 -1.37 9.16
N THR A 143 -22.42 -2.41 8.38
CA THR A 143 -22.61 -3.78 8.83
C THR A 143 -21.90 -4.79 7.91
N TRP A 144 -21.31 -5.82 8.52
CA TRP A 144 -20.39 -6.78 7.91
C TRP A 144 -20.96 -7.82 6.89
N PRO A 145 -22.28 -8.04 6.67
CA PRO A 145 -22.67 -9.22 5.89
C PRO A 145 -22.70 -9.09 4.34
N ILE A 146 -22.34 -7.97 3.71
CA ILE A 146 -22.59 -7.82 2.25
C ILE A 146 -21.35 -8.02 1.34
N LEU A 147 -20.10 -7.93 1.84
CA LEU A 147 -18.92 -7.87 0.94
C LEU A 147 -18.13 -9.19 0.75
N MET A 148 -18.47 -10.28 1.43
CA MET A 148 -17.64 -11.50 1.36
C MET A 148 -17.65 -12.21 -0.01
N SER A 149 -18.44 -11.77 -0.99
CA SER A 149 -18.50 -12.43 -2.30
C SER A 149 -17.58 -11.81 -3.38
N THR A 150 -17.02 -10.61 -3.21
CA THR A 150 -16.31 -9.94 -4.35
C THR A 150 -15.04 -9.16 -4.01
N ALA A 151 -14.74 -8.86 -2.75
CA ALA A 151 -13.50 -8.15 -2.39
C ALA A 151 -12.49 -9.11 -1.75
N VAL A 152 -11.58 -9.63 -2.56
CA VAL A 152 -10.38 -10.29 -2.04
C VAL A 152 -9.41 -9.17 -1.63
N MET A 153 -9.47 -8.74 -0.37
CA MET A 153 -8.32 -8.09 0.27
C MET A 153 -7.32 -9.22 0.58
N LYS A 154 -6.31 -9.38 -0.27
CA LYS A 154 -5.16 -10.25 0.00
C LYS A 154 -4.11 -9.41 0.72
N ASP A 155 -3.69 -9.90 1.89
CA ASP A 155 -2.55 -9.39 2.65
C ASP A 155 -1.23 -9.55 1.88
#